data_AF-A0A822FN84-F1
#
_entry.id   AF-A0A822FN84-F1
#
_cell.length_a   1.000
_cell.length_b   1.000
_cell.length_c   1.000
_cell.angle_alpha   90.00
_cell.angle_beta   90.00
_cell.angle_gamma   90.00
#
_symmetry.space_group_name_H-M   'P 1'
#
loop_
_entity.id
_entity.type
_entity.pdbx_description
1 polymer ?
#
loop_
_entity_poly.entity_id
_entity_poly.type
_entity_poly.pdbx_seq_one_letter_code
_entity_poly.pdbx_strand_id
1 'polypeptide(L)'
;LLMHHIRDCLPALKTRINQMVSHFQTLVNSFGEPIEDKVGRLLLQIITKFASSYCATIEGTAKNIEVSELCGGARICYIFHETFARALESINPLDTLTTFDILTAIRNATGPRPALFVPEVSFELLVKRQIKRLEDPGLRCVELVHEELQRIIQHCGAQ
;
A
#
# COMPACT_ATOMS: atom_id res chain seq x y z
N LEU A 1 -12.39 -46.82 54.39
CA LEU A 1 -12.85 -46.77 52.98
C LEU A 1 -12.93 -45.33 52.45
N LEU A 2 -13.75 -44.43 53.02
CA LEU A 2 -13.92 -43.06 52.50
C LEU A 2 -12.62 -42.23 52.45
N MET A 3 -11.86 -42.20 53.54
CA MET A 3 -10.60 -41.43 53.63
C MET A 3 -9.51 -41.91 52.66
N HIS A 4 -9.55 -43.19 52.26
CA HIS A 4 -8.62 -43.75 51.28
C HIS A 4 -9.00 -43.30 49.87
N HIS A 5 -10.28 -43.43 49.52
CA HIS A 5 -10.81 -42.96 48.24
C HIS A 5 -10.62 -41.45 48.02
N ILE A 6 -10.80 -40.63 49.06
CA ILE A 6 -10.50 -39.19 49.01
C ILE A 6 -9.01 -38.96 48.68
N ARG A 7 -8.11 -39.72 49.33
CA ARG A 7 -6.66 -39.60 49.12
C ARG A 7 -6.26 -40.01 47.69
N ASP A 8 -6.92 -41.00 47.12
CA ASP A 8 -6.66 -41.48 45.75
C ASP A 8 -7.14 -40.49 44.67
N CYS A 9 -8.23 -39.75 44.93
CA CYS A 9 -8.79 -38.77 44.00
C CYS A 9 -8.09 -37.39 44.05
N LEU A 10 -7.45 -37.05 45.17
CA LEU A 10 -6.79 -35.74 45.36
C LEU A 10 -5.67 -35.43 44.34
N PRO A 11 -4.78 -36.37 43.95
CA PRO A 11 -3.77 -36.13 42.93
C PRO A 11 -4.37 -35.76 41.58
N ALA A 12 -5.42 -36.48 41.14
CA ALA A 12 -6.10 -36.20 39.88
C ALA A 12 -6.80 -34.82 39.89
N LEU A 13 -7.45 -34.49 41.02
CA LEU A 13 -8.04 -33.16 41.22
C LEU A 13 -6.98 -32.05 41.15
N LYS A 14 -5.84 -32.23 41.83
CA LYS A 14 -4.72 -31.28 41.82
C LYS A 14 -4.18 -31.06 40.40
N THR A 15 -3.99 -32.14 39.63
CA THR A 15 -3.54 -32.05 38.24
C THR A 15 -4.52 -31.24 37.38
N ARG A 16 -5.83 -31.50 37.52
CA ARG A 16 -6.87 -30.77 36.79
C ARG A 16 -6.93 -29.29 37.16
N ILE A 17 -6.81 -28.96 38.45
CA ILE A 17 -6.75 -27.57 38.92
C ILE A 17 -5.53 -26.86 38.32
N ASN A 18 -4.35 -27.50 38.34
CA ASN A 18 -3.13 -26.90 37.78
C ASN A 18 -3.24 -26.67 36.27
N GLN A 19 -3.87 -27.60 35.54
CA GLN A 19 -4.15 -27.42 34.11
C GLN A 19 -5.11 -26.24 33.87
N MET A 20 -6.18 -26.13 34.66
CA MET A 20 -7.11 -25.00 34.57
C MET A 20 -6.44 -23.67 34.90
N VAL A 21 -5.62 -23.62 35.95
CA VAL A 21 -4.85 -22.41 36.32
C VAL A 21 -3.91 -22.02 35.18
N SER A 22 -3.15 -22.97 34.60
CA SER A 22 -2.28 -22.69 33.47
C SER A 22 -3.08 -22.14 32.28
N HIS A 23 -4.23 -22.74 31.97
CA HIS A 23 -5.08 -22.31 30.86
C HIS A 23 -5.62 -20.89 31.08
N PHE A 24 -6.18 -20.61 32.26
CA PHE A 24 -6.69 -19.29 32.60
C PHE A 24 -5.57 -18.25 32.70
N GLN A 25 -4.36 -18.62 33.12
CA GLN A 25 -3.23 -17.70 33.11
C GLN A 25 -2.84 -17.31 31.68
N THR A 26 -2.82 -18.26 30.74
CA THR A 26 -2.61 -17.94 29.31
C THR A 26 -3.69 -17.02 28.78
N LEU A 27 -4.95 -17.24 29.18
CA LEU A 27 -6.06 -16.39 28.79
C LEU A 27 -5.94 -14.97 29.37
N VAL A 28 -5.61 -14.82 30.66
CA VAL A 28 -5.37 -13.51 31.30
C VAL A 28 -4.22 -12.78 30.61
N ASN A 29 -3.11 -13.47 30.35
CA ASN A 29 -1.97 -12.88 29.65
C ASN A 29 -2.33 -12.42 28.22
N SER A 30 -3.31 -13.04 27.57
CA SER A 30 -3.77 -12.63 26.24
C SER A 30 -4.52 -11.30 26.23
N PHE A 31 -5.15 -10.91 27.36
CA PHE A 31 -5.84 -9.63 27.49
C PHE A 31 -4.90 -8.47 27.84
N GLY A 32 -3.66 -8.77 28.25
CA GLY A 32 -2.68 -7.78 28.68
C GLY A 32 -2.94 -7.23 30.08
N GLU A 33 -2.29 -6.12 30.39
CA GLU A 33 -2.38 -5.49 31.71
C GLU A 33 -3.62 -4.59 31.82
N PRO A 34 -4.28 -4.53 33.00
CA PRO A 34 -5.40 -3.64 33.24
C PRO A 34 -4.99 -2.17 33.08
N ILE A 35 -5.86 -1.37 32.46
CA ILE A 35 -5.62 0.04 32.18
C ILE A 35 -6.09 0.88 33.37
N GLU A 36 -5.23 1.05 34.37
CA GLU A 36 -5.52 1.91 35.54
C GLU A 36 -4.87 3.31 35.35
N ASP A 37 -5.70 4.37 35.39
CA ASP A 37 -5.36 5.81 35.42
C ASP A 37 -4.39 6.36 34.36
N LYS A 38 -4.03 5.57 33.34
CA LYS A 38 -2.99 5.91 32.34
C LYS A 38 -3.50 5.89 30.89
N VAL A 39 -4.79 6.13 30.68
CA VAL A 39 -5.43 6.08 29.35
C VAL A 39 -4.71 6.95 28.33
N GLY A 40 -4.33 8.19 28.70
CA GLY A 40 -3.60 9.09 27.80
C GLY A 40 -2.21 8.56 27.39
N ARG A 41 -1.47 7.94 28.32
CA ARG A 41 -0.16 7.34 28.03
C ARG A 41 -0.29 6.13 27.12
N LEU A 42 -1.29 5.28 27.37
CA LEU A 42 -1.56 4.11 26.54
C LEU A 42 -1.93 4.52 25.11
N LEU A 43 -2.82 5.51 24.95
CA LEU A 43 -3.22 6.00 23.64
C LEU A 43 -2.01 6.50 22.83
N LEU A 44 -1.14 7.30 23.47
CA LEU A 44 0.09 7.78 22.82
C LEU A 44 1.01 6.62 22.43
N GLN A 45 1.13 5.60 23.28
CA GLN A 45 1.94 4.42 22.98
C GLN A 45 1.38 3.63 21.79
N ILE A 46 0.06 3.46 21.69
CA ILE A 46 -0.60 2.80 20.57
C ILE A 46 -0.36 3.58 19.27
N ILE A 47 -0.61 4.90 19.28
CA ILE A 47 -0.40 5.77 18.12
C ILE A 47 1.07 5.71 17.68
N THR A 48 2.01 5.81 18.62
CA THR A 48 3.45 5.79 18.33
C THR A 48 3.88 4.44 17.75
N LYS A 49 3.39 3.32 18.31
CA LYS A 49 3.69 1.97 17.81
C LYS A 49 3.13 1.79 16.39
N PHE A 50 1.89 2.20 16.15
CA PHE A 50 1.27 2.14 14.83
C PHE A 50 2.04 2.97 13.80
N ALA A 51 2.31 4.25 14.10
CA ALA A 51 3.04 5.14 13.20
C ALA A 51 4.45 4.61 12.87
N SER A 52 5.16 4.10 13.89
CA SER A 52 6.49 3.49 13.70
C SER A 52 6.42 2.23 12.82
N SER A 53 5.41 1.38 13.02
CA SER A 53 5.20 0.17 12.21
C SER A 53 4.86 0.52 10.76
N TYR A 54 4.00 1.52 10.56
CA TYR A 54 3.61 2.02 9.24
C TYR A 54 4.82 2.54 8.46
N CYS A 55 5.61 3.42 9.07
CA CYS A 55 6.84 3.95 8.45
C CYS A 55 7.85 2.82 8.17
N ALA A 56 8.08 1.91 9.12
CA ALA A 56 8.99 0.79 8.92
C ALA A 56 8.56 -0.13 7.77
N THR A 57 7.26 -0.30 7.54
CA THR A 57 6.73 -1.11 6.42
C THR A 57 6.96 -0.41 5.08
N ILE A 58 6.82 0.91 5.03
CA ILE A 58 7.17 1.71 3.84
C ILE A 58 8.68 1.69 3.59
N GLU A 59 9.50 1.77 4.64
CA GLU A 59 10.97 1.75 4.53
C GLU A 59 11.54 0.35 4.26
N GLY A 60 10.72 -0.71 4.42
CA GLY A 60 11.17 -2.10 4.30
C GLY A 60 12.01 -2.59 5.50
N THR A 61 11.90 -1.92 6.65
CA THR A 61 12.60 -2.23 7.91
C THR A 61 11.68 -2.84 8.97
N ALA A 62 10.44 -3.18 8.60
CA ALA A 62 9.48 -3.84 9.47
C ALA A 62 10.01 -5.19 9.99
N LYS A 63 9.67 -5.52 11.24
CA LYS A 63 10.17 -6.76 11.90
C LYS A 63 9.53 -8.03 11.34
N ASN A 64 8.28 -7.95 10.90
CA ASN A 64 7.53 -9.06 10.34
C ASN A 64 7.36 -8.79 8.84
N ILE A 65 8.28 -9.31 8.03
CA ILE A 65 8.26 -9.13 6.58
C ILE A 65 7.45 -10.27 5.96
N GLU A 66 6.43 -9.92 5.20
CA GLU A 66 5.63 -10.87 4.43
C GLU A 66 6.44 -11.43 3.24
N VAL A 67 6.44 -12.75 3.07
CA VAL A 67 7.25 -13.47 2.06
C VAL A 67 6.42 -14.07 0.92
N SER A 68 5.09 -14.01 1.03
CA SER A 68 4.14 -14.50 0.03
C SER A 68 4.00 -13.54 -1.15
N GLU A 69 3.98 -12.24 -0.89
CA GLU A 69 3.77 -11.21 -1.90
C GLU A 69 4.61 -9.96 -1.66
N LEU A 70 4.76 -9.16 -2.73
CA LEU A 70 5.45 -7.88 -2.66
C LEU A 70 4.53 -6.84 -2.03
N CYS A 71 4.94 -6.28 -0.88
CA CYS A 71 4.18 -5.29 -0.13
C CYS A 71 5.04 -4.09 0.29
N GLY A 72 4.39 -3.05 0.82
CA GLY A 72 5.06 -1.91 1.42
C GLY A 72 5.89 -1.10 0.42
N GLY A 73 7.08 -0.65 0.85
CA GLY A 73 7.97 0.14 0.01
C GLY A 73 8.41 -0.55 -1.28
N ALA A 74 8.68 -1.86 -1.21
CA ALA A 74 9.11 -2.63 -2.38
C ALA A 74 8.00 -2.70 -3.45
N ARG A 75 6.74 -2.80 -3.02
CA ARG A 75 5.59 -2.78 -3.93
C ARG A 75 5.39 -1.42 -4.58
N ILE A 76 5.57 -0.33 -3.83
CA ILE A 76 5.57 1.02 -4.38
C ILE A 76 6.67 1.18 -5.44
N CYS A 77 7.89 0.68 -5.16
CA CYS A 77 8.99 0.71 -6.11
C CYS A 77 8.64 -0.05 -7.41
N TYR A 78 8.02 -1.23 -7.29
CA TYR A 78 7.53 -2.00 -8.43
C TYR A 78 6.46 -1.24 -9.23
N ILE A 79 5.52 -0.57 -8.56
CA ILE A 79 4.51 0.24 -9.24
C ILE A 79 5.17 1.31 -10.12
N PHE A 80 6.19 2.02 -9.62
CA PHE A 80 6.89 3.03 -10.41
C PHE A 80 7.70 2.44 -11.57
N HIS A 81 8.50 1.41 -11.31
CA HIS A 81 9.52 0.95 -12.27
C HIS A 81 9.05 -0.16 -13.21
N GLU A 82 8.05 -0.94 -12.82
CA GLU A 82 7.55 -2.05 -13.64
C GLU A 82 6.17 -1.76 -14.18
N THR A 83 5.25 -1.19 -13.38
CA THR A 83 3.89 -0.92 -13.87
C THR A 83 3.82 0.38 -14.65
N PHE A 84 4.25 1.49 -14.04
CA PHE A 84 4.13 2.82 -14.64
C PHE A 84 5.12 3.00 -15.80
N ALA A 85 6.38 2.60 -15.63
CA ALA A 85 7.36 2.65 -16.71
C ALA A 85 6.89 1.87 -17.95
N ARG A 86 6.42 0.62 -17.79
CA ARG A 86 5.89 -0.16 -18.93
C ARG A 86 4.64 0.49 -19.54
N ALA A 87 3.78 1.09 -18.73
CA ALA A 87 2.62 1.82 -19.24
C ALA A 87 3.06 3.00 -20.12
N LEU A 88 4.07 3.76 -19.71
CA LEU A 88 4.64 4.84 -20.52
C LEU A 88 5.32 4.32 -21.80
N GLU A 89 6.12 3.25 -21.70
CA GLU A 89 6.80 2.65 -22.85
C GLU A 89 5.83 2.06 -23.88
N SER A 90 4.65 1.63 -23.44
CA SER A 90 3.60 1.13 -24.33
C SER A 90 2.94 2.23 -25.17
N ILE A 91 3.13 3.51 -24.81
CA ILE A 91 2.58 4.64 -25.56
C ILE A 91 3.48 4.89 -26.76
N ASN A 92 3.04 4.47 -27.94
CA ASN A 92 3.71 4.86 -29.18
C ASN A 92 3.56 6.38 -29.40
N PRO A 93 4.67 7.14 -29.46
CA PRO A 93 4.64 8.61 -29.53
C PRO A 93 4.12 9.15 -30.88
N LEU A 94 4.15 8.32 -31.93
CA LEU A 94 3.65 8.66 -33.26
C LEU A 94 2.23 8.13 -33.50
N ASP A 95 1.70 7.36 -32.55
CA ASP A 95 0.34 6.87 -32.64
C ASP A 95 -0.62 8.06 -32.69
N THR A 96 -1.60 8.01 -33.58
CA THR A 96 -2.52 9.13 -33.92
C THR A 96 -1.89 10.36 -34.60
N LEU A 97 -0.61 10.31 -35.02
CA LEU A 97 0.04 11.35 -35.84
C LEU A 97 0.22 10.88 -37.28
N THR A 98 -0.87 10.80 -38.04
CA THR A 98 -0.74 10.48 -39.47
C THR A 98 -0.19 11.68 -40.24
N THR A 99 0.43 11.43 -41.40
CA THR A 99 0.87 12.52 -42.30
C THR A 99 -0.29 13.45 -42.67
N PHE A 100 -1.49 12.90 -42.80
CA PHE A 100 -2.70 13.68 -43.05
C PHE A 100 -3.04 14.61 -41.88
N ASP A 101 -2.95 14.13 -40.64
CA ASP A 101 -3.20 14.94 -39.43
C ASP A 101 -2.18 16.07 -39.30
N ILE A 102 -0.90 15.78 -39.56
CA ILE A 102 0.19 16.75 -39.50
C ILE A 102 -0.03 17.85 -40.55
N LEU A 103 -0.25 17.47 -41.82
CA LEU A 103 -0.50 18.43 -42.90
C LEU A 103 -1.76 19.27 -42.65
N THR A 104 -2.80 18.65 -42.08
CA THR A 104 -4.03 19.35 -41.70
C THR A 104 -3.77 20.34 -40.58
N ALA A 105 -3.01 19.97 -39.54
CA ALA A 105 -2.63 20.86 -38.46
C ALA A 105 -1.79 22.06 -38.97
N ILE A 106 -0.85 21.81 -39.90
CA ILE A 106 -0.06 22.87 -40.53
C ILE A 106 -0.96 23.84 -41.29
N ARG A 107 -1.84 23.32 -42.16
CA ARG A 107 -2.75 24.15 -42.96
C ARG A 107 -3.70 24.98 -42.09
N ASN A 108 -4.21 24.39 -41.01
CA ASN A 108 -5.06 25.09 -40.05
C ASN A 108 -4.28 26.17 -39.27
N ALA A 109 -3.04 25.89 -38.87
CA ALA A 109 -2.19 26.86 -38.18
C ALA A 109 -1.76 28.03 -39.09
N THR A 110 -1.57 27.77 -40.39
CA THR A 110 -1.31 28.82 -41.40
C THR A 110 -2.51 29.76 -41.56
N GLY A 111 -3.73 29.22 -41.45
CA GLY A 111 -4.95 29.99 -41.54
C GLY A 111 -5.18 30.57 -42.95
N PRO A 112 -5.81 31.76 -43.08
CA PRO A 112 -6.20 32.30 -44.38
C PRO A 112 -5.07 32.99 -45.15
N ARG A 113 -3.89 33.18 -44.54
CA ARG A 113 -2.78 33.92 -45.15
C ARG A 113 -1.80 32.95 -45.81
N PRO A 114 -1.21 33.32 -46.97
CA PRO A 114 -0.11 32.55 -47.53
C PRO A 114 1.08 32.59 -46.57
N ALA A 115 1.71 31.43 -46.35
CA ALA A 115 2.90 31.29 -45.52
C ALA A 115 4.07 30.77 -46.36
N LEU A 116 5.26 31.32 -46.11
CA LEU A 116 6.52 30.86 -46.72
C LEU A 116 7.13 29.67 -45.95
N PHE A 117 6.77 29.51 -44.68
CA PHE A 117 7.30 28.51 -43.77
C PHE A 117 6.19 27.82 -42.97
N VAL A 118 6.48 26.64 -42.43
CA VAL A 118 5.57 25.88 -41.56
C VAL A 118 5.44 26.58 -40.20
N PRO A 119 4.23 26.83 -39.68
CA PRO A 119 4.05 27.46 -38.38
C PRO A 119 4.48 26.55 -37.21
N GLU A 120 5.28 27.07 -36.28
CA GLU A 120 5.71 26.35 -35.06
C GLU A 120 4.54 25.88 -34.17
N VAL A 121 3.46 26.66 -34.14
CA VAL A 121 2.24 26.36 -33.36
C VAL A 121 1.63 25.01 -33.76
N SER A 122 1.76 24.59 -35.03
CA SER A 122 1.27 23.29 -35.48
C SER A 122 2.01 22.14 -34.78
N PHE A 123 3.33 22.26 -34.65
CA PHE A 123 4.15 21.29 -33.92
C PHE A 123 3.83 21.31 -32.43
N GLU A 124 3.75 22.49 -31.81
CA GLU A 124 3.41 22.60 -30.38
C GLU A 124 2.07 21.92 -30.05
N LEU A 125 1.05 22.12 -30.89
CA LEU A 125 -0.27 21.54 -30.68
C LEU A 125 -0.23 20.02 -30.76
N LEU A 126 0.49 19.46 -31.72
CA LEU A 126 0.64 18.02 -31.89
C LEU A 126 1.43 17.40 -30.71
N VAL A 127 2.50 18.06 -30.25
CA VAL A 127 3.28 17.61 -29.08
C VAL A 127 2.44 17.68 -27.80
N LYS A 128 1.70 18.77 -27.57
CA LYS A 128 0.79 18.90 -26.41
C LYS A 128 -0.25 17.77 -26.38
N ARG A 129 -0.76 17.36 -27.56
CA ARG A 129 -1.68 16.22 -27.67
C ARG A 129 -1.02 14.90 -27.26
N GLN A 130 0.26 14.69 -27.61
CA GLN A 130 1.00 13.50 -27.17
C GLN A 130 1.30 13.54 -25.66
N ILE A 131 1.70 14.69 -25.12
CA ILE A 131 1.94 14.86 -23.67
C ILE A 131 0.67 14.56 -22.87
N LYS A 132 -0.50 14.97 -23.35
CA LYS A 132 -1.78 14.70 -22.67
C LYS A 132 -2.06 13.21 -22.50
N ARG A 133 -1.55 12.35 -23.39
CA ARG A 133 -1.71 10.88 -23.26
C ARG A 133 -0.94 10.29 -22.08
N LEU A 134 0.00 11.05 -21.50
CA LEU A 134 0.76 10.64 -20.31
C LEU A 134 -0.01 10.90 -19.00
N GLU A 135 -1.14 11.61 -19.06
CA GLU A 135 -1.95 11.95 -17.88
C GLU A 135 -2.60 10.70 -17.27
N ASP A 136 -3.32 9.91 -18.08
CA ASP A 136 -4.01 8.69 -17.64
C ASP A 136 -3.09 7.67 -16.95
N PRO A 137 -1.93 7.27 -17.51
CA PRO A 137 -1.02 6.34 -16.82
C PRO A 137 -0.44 6.96 -15.53
N GLY A 138 -0.27 8.29 -15.49
CA GLY A 138 0.18 9.01 -14.29
C GLY A 138 -0.86 8.95 -13.17
N LEU A 139 -2.12 9.23 -13.49
CA LEU A 139 -3.23 9.11 -12.54
C LEU A 139 -3.38 7.67 -12.05
N ARG A 140 -3.29 6.69 -12.95
CA ARG A 140 -3.36 5.28 -12.57
C ARG A 140 -2.21 4.87 -11.64
N CYS A 141 -1.00 5.39 -11.86
CA CYS A 141 0.13 5.16 -10.95
C CYS A 141 -0.17 5.68 -9.54
N VAL A 142 -0.75 6.88 -9.42
CA VAL A 142 -1.13 7.48 -8.13
C VAL A 142 -2.18 6.64 -7.41
N GLU A 143 -3.21 6.17 -8.13
CA GLU A 143 -4.23 5.28 -7.57
C GLU A 143 -3.63 3.99 -7.02
N LEU A 144 -2.75 3.34 -7.77
CA LEU A 144 -2.10 2.09 -7.34
C LEU A 144 -1.22 2.29 -6.10
N VAL A 145 -0.50 3.41 -6.02
CA VAL A 145 0.27 3.76 -4.81
C VAL A 145 -0.68 4.02 -3.64
N HIS A 146 -1.80 4.71 -3.86
CA HIS A 146 -2.79 4.96 -2.83
C HIS A 146 -3.39 3.65 -2.28
N GLU A 147 -3.76 2.72 -3.16
CA GLU A 147 -4.22 1.37 -2.77
C GLU A 147 -3.17 0.64 -1.93
N GLU A 148 -1.89 0.74 -2.30
CA GLU A 148 -0.80 0.13 -1.52
C GLU A 148 -0.67 0.75 -0.13
N LEU A 149 -0.69 2.08 -0.04
CA LEU A 149 -0.66 2.77 1.26
C LEU A 149 -1.83 2.36 2.16
N GLN A 150 -3.03 2.17 1.58
CA GLN A 150 -4.19 1.64 2.32
C GLN A 150 -3.98 0.18 2.79
N ARG A 151 -3.37 -0.68 1.97
CA ARG A 151 -3.04 -2.05 2.40
C ARG A 151 -2.07 -2.07 3.57
N ILE A 152 -1.08 -1.16 3.59
CA ILE A 152 -0.14 -1.05 4.72
C ILE A 152 -0.89 -0.72 6.02
N ILE A 153 -1.91 0.16 5.98
CA ILE A 153 -2.74 0.45 7.16
C ILE A 153 -3.40 -0.82 7.70
N GLN A 154 -3.96 -1.65 6.81
CA GLN A 154 -4.63 -2.90 7.21
C GLN A 154 -3.65 -3.89 7.84
N HIS A 155 -2.43 -4.00 7.30
CA HIS A 155 -1.39 -4.88 7.84
C HIS A 155 -0.88 -4.39 9.22
N CYS A 156 -0.67 -3.08 9.38
CA CYS A 156 -0.21 -2.50 10.64
C CYS A 156 -1.30 -2.47 11.73
N GLY A 157 -2.58 -2.42 11.35
CA GLY A 157 -3.71 -2.41 12.28
C GLY A 157 -4.09 -3.79 12.84
N ALA A 158 -3.58 -4.87 12.25
CA ALA A 158 -3.87 -6.25 12.66
C ALA A 158 -2.87 -6.82 13.69
N GLN A 159 -1.88 -6.03 14.15
CA GLN A 159 -0.81 -6.41 15.08
C GLN A 159 -0.87 -5.68 16.43
#